data_AF-A0A947SEC0-F1
#
_entry.id   AF-A0A947SEC0-F1
#
_cell.length_a   1.000
_cell.length_b   1.000
_cell.length_c   1.000
_cell.angle_alpha   90.00
_cell.angle_beta   90.00
_cell.angle_gamma   90.00
#
_symmetry.space_group_name_H-M   'P 1'
#
loop_
_entity.id
_entity.type
_entity.pdbx_description
1 polymer ?
#
loop_
_entity_poly.entity_id
_entity_poly.type
_entity_poly.pdbx_seq_one_letter_code
_entity_poly.pdbx_strand_id
1 'polypeptide(L)' 'GNIVEAIEITKHPFFIGVQFHPEYISRPLNPHPLFVEFIKVCNARA' A
#
# COMPACT_ATOMS: atom_id res chain seq x y z
N GLY A 1 -3.37 9.20 -22.80
CA GLY A 1 -3.84 7.83 -22.55
C GLY A 1 -4.14 7.71 -21.06
N ASN A 2 -5.14 6.92 -20.69
CA ASN A 2 -5.46 6.68 -19.27
C ASN A 2 -4.77 5.37 -18.88
N ILE A 3 -3.75 5.46 -18.02
CA ILE A 3 -3.02 4.30 -17.50
C ILE A 3 -3.53 4.04 -16.08
N VAL A 4 -3.68 2.77 -15.73
CA VAL A 4 -4.12 2.37 -14.39
C VAL A 4 -2.89 2.33 -13.48
N GLU A 5 -2.85 3.22 -12.49
CA GLU A 5 -1.72 3.35 -11.57
C GLU A 5 -1.83 2.48 -10.32
N ALA A 6 -3.07 2.15 -9.91
CA ALA A 6 -3.33 1.34 -8.73
C ALA A 6 -4.64 0.55 -8.88
N ILE A 7 -4.71 -0.61 -8.23
CA ILE A 7 -5.88 -1.48 -8.14
C ILE A 7 -6.08 -1.97 -6.71
N GLU A 8 -7.32 -2.31 -6.35
CA GLU A 8 -7.66 -2.93 -5.07
C GLU A 8 -8.70 -4.05 -5.23
N ILE A 9 -8.80 -4.92 -4.22
CA ILE A 9 -9.87 -5.92 -4.10
C ILE A 9 -10.65 -5.64 -2.81
N THR A 10 -11.87 -5.12 -2.96
CA THR A 10 -12.72 -4.69 -1.83
C THR A 10 -13.12 -5.81 -0.87
N LYS A 11 -13.14 -7.07 -1.34
CA LYS A 11 -13.44 -8.26 -0.52
C LYS A 11 -12.22 -8.80 0.23
N HIS A 12 -11.03 -8.24 0.02
CA HIS A 12 -9.83 -8.65 0.73
C HIS A 12 -9.52 -7.64 1.84
N PRO A 13 -9.08 -8.10 3.03
CA PRO A 13 -8.82 -7.23 4.17
C PRO A 13 -7.81 -6.09 3.94
N PHE A 14 -6.86 -6.31 3.06
CA PHE A 14 -5.96 -5.30 2.52
C PHE A 14 -5.35 -5.85 1.24
N PHE A 15 -5.74 -5.33 0.08
CA PHE A 15 -5.15 -5.71 -1.21
C PHE A 15 -5.02 -4.45 -2.04
N ILE A 16 -3.77 -4.02 -2.25
CA ILE A 16 -3.44 -2.87 -3.10
C ILE A 16 -2.27 -3.29 -4.00
N GLY A 17 -2.46 -3.16 -5.31
CA GLY A 17 -1.39 -3.26 -6.30
C GLY A 17 -1.13 -1.89 -6.92
N VAL A 18 0.13 -1.51 -7.06
CA VAL A 18 0.53 -0.22 -7.66
C VAL A 18 1.55 -0.46 -8.78
N GLN A 19 1.52 0.37 -9.82
CA GLN A 19 2.48 0.33 -10.91
C GLN A 19 3.75 1.14 -10.60
N PHE A 20 3.63 2.18 -9.78
CA PHE A 20 4.74 2.99 -9.32
C PHE A 20 5.50 2.35 -8.14
N HIS A 21 6.64 2.94 -7.77
CA HIS A 21 7.53 2.44 -6.73
C HIS A 21 7.45 3.28 -5.43
N PRO A 22 6.45 3.04 -4.55
CA PRO A 22 6.33 3.78 -3.29
C PRO A 22 7.52 3.57 -2.34
N GLU A 23 8.28 2.49 -2.51
CA GLU A 23 9.50 2.18 -1.76
C GLU A 23 10.57 3.25 -1.91
N TYR A 24 10.71 3.86 -3.10
CA TYR A 24 11.74 4.87 -3.36
C TYR A 24 11.46 6.20 -2.67
N ILE A 25 10.21 6.47 -2.30
CA ILE A 25 9.80 7.71 -1.62
C ILE A 25 9.51 7.52 -0.13
N SER A 26 9.52 6.28 0.37
CA SER A 26 9.40 6.00 1.80
C SER A 26 10.68 6.40 2.55
N ARG A 27 10.55 7.07 3.70
CA ARG A 27 11.68 7.49 4.56
C ARG A 27 11.43 7.09 6.01
N PRO A 28 12.46 6.89 6.85
CA PRO A 28 12.27 6.47 8.24
C PRO A 28 11.36 7.40 9.06
N LEU A 29 11.48 8.72 8.88
CA LEU A 29 10.66 9.72 9.57
C LEU A 29 9.39 10.11 8.81
N ASN A 30 9.24 9.64 7.56
CA ASN A 30 8.07 9.86 6.74
C ASN A 30 7.79 8.60 5.91
N PRO A 31 7.30 7.53 6.56
CA PRO A 31 7.07 6.26 5.88
C PRO A 31 5.88 6.39 4.92
N HIS A 32 5.97 5.74 3.76
CA HIS A 32 4.87 5.78 2.81
C HIS A 32 3.62 5.10 3.40
N PRO A 33 2.42 5.71 3.30
CA PRO A 33 1.19 5.21 3.94
C PRO A 33 0.85 3.76 3.58
N LEU A 34 1.10 3.35 2.34
CA LEU A 34 0.83 1.98 1.87
C LEU A 34 1.51 0.92 2.75
N PHE A 35 2.76 1.14 3.16
CA PHE A 35 3.47 0.21 4.03
C PHE A 35 2.98 0.28 5.48
N VAL A 36 2.69 1.48 5.98
CA VAL A 36 2.19 1.68 7.35
C VAL A 36 0.86 0.97 7.53
N GLU A 37 -0.07 1.14 6.58
CA GLU A 37 -1.40 0.52 6.66
C GLU A 37 -1.32 -1.00 6.47
N PHE A 38 -0.45 -1.49 5.57
CA PHE A 38 -0.21 -2.93 5.44
C PHE A 38 0.20 -3.56 6.78
N ILE A 39 1.19 -2.98 7.47
CA ILE A 39 1.67 -3.48 8.76
C ILE A 39 0.60 -3.38 9.84
N LYS A 40 -0.16 -2.27 9.91
CA LYS A 40 -1.28 -2.13 10.87
C LYS A 40 -2.32 -3.24 10.67
N VAL A 41 -2.70 -3.50 9.43
CA VAL A 41 -3.67 -4.55 9.06
C VAL A 41 -3.14 -5.94 9.44
N CYS A 42 -1.86 -6.22 9.20
CA CYS A 42 -1.22 -7.47 9.63
C CYS A 42 -1.23 -7.61 11.15
N ASN A 43 -0.89 -6.55 11.88
CA ASN A 43 -0.85 -6.54 13.34
C ASN A 43 -2.25 -6.72 13.96
N ALA A 44 -3.29 -6.14 13.37
CA ALA A 44 -4.66 -6.31 13.84
C ALA A 44 -5.23 -7.73 13.60
N ARG A 45 -4.54 -8.55 12.81
CA ARG A 45 -4.93 -9.94 12.47
C ARG A 45 -4.02 -11.00 13.09
N ALA A 46 -2.99 -10.59 13.82
CA ALA A 46 -2.17 -11.47 14.64
C ALA A 46 -2.89 -11.79 15.96
#